data_AF-A0AA39QYG3-F1
#
_entry.id   AF-A0AA39QYG3-F1
#
_cell.length_a   1.000
_cell.length_b   1.000
_cell.length_c   1.000
_cell.angle_alpha   90.00
_cell.angle_beta   90.00
_cell.angle_gamma   90.00
#
_symmetry.space_group_name_H-M   'P 1'
#
loop_
_entity.id
_entity.type
_entity.pdbx_description
1 polymer ?
#
loop_
_entity_poly.entity_id
_entity_poly.type
_entity_poly.pdbx_seq_one_letter_code
_entity_poly.pdbx_strand_id
1 'polypeptide(L)'
;MTSSPSSKRQKTTSTSPSPPYELLYWPDIPGRAEHIRLCFEATSTPYTDLCNASKANMPHLLSQISDKNTGDSQNPPPLAPPILRHGDLLISQTPNILLHYPELDVE
;
A
#
# COMPACT_ATOMS: atom_id res chain seq x y z
N MET A 1 -16.50 22.78 -20.12
CA MET A 1 -15.32 21.91 -20.30
C MET A 1 -14.45 22.04 -19.07
N THR A 2 -14.64 21.18 -18.08
CA THR A 2 -13.92 21.24 -16.81
C THR A 2 -12.73 20.30 -16.91
N SER A 3 -11.53 20.88 -17.01
CA SER A 3 -10.27 20.14 -17.00
C SER A 3 -10.05 19.54 -15.62
N SER A 4 -10.11 18.22 -15.51
CA SER A 4 -9.66 17.52 -14.30
C SER A 4 -8.18 17.82 -14.03
N PRO A 5 -7.78 18.08 -12.78
CA PRO A 5 -6.37 18.29 -12.46
C PRO A 5 -5.63 16.95 -12.63
N SER A 6 -4.52 16.99 -13.38
CA SER A 6 -3.62 15.85 -13.53
C SER A 6 -2.97 15.55 -12.17
N SER A 7 -3.35 14.44 -11.54
CA SER A 7 -2.69 13.92 -10.34
C SER A 7 -1.24 13.62 -10.69
N LYS A 8 -0.31 14.50 -10.28
CA LYS A 8 1.13 14.26 -10.34
C LYS A 8 1.46 13.11 -9.37
N ARG A 9 1.34 11.86 -9.85
CA ARG A 9 1.88 10.69 -9.16
C ARG A 9 3.39 10.84 -9.11
N GLN A 10 3.98 10.59 -7.95
CA GLN A 10 5.42 10.60 -7.76
C GLN A 10 6.03 9.57 -8.73
N LYS A 11 6.79 10.05 -9.70
CA LYS A 11 7.36 9.23 -10.77
C LYS A 11 8.48 8.38 -10.17
N THR A 12 8.24 7.09 -9.99
CA THR A 12 9.33 6.14 -9.73
C THR A 12 10.18 6.07 -11.00
N THR A 13 11.47 6.34 -10.88
CA THR A 13 12.38 6.51 -12.03
C THR A 13 12.49 5.18 -12.80
N SER A 14 12.00 5.16 -14.03
CA SER A 14 11.82 3.99 -14.89
C SER A 14 13.13 3.49 -15.51
N THR A 15 14.05 2.95 -14.70
CA THR A 15 15.27 2.25 -15.18
C THR A 15 15.69 1.08 -14.26
N SER A 16 14.85 0.69 -13.31
CA SER A 16 15.04 -0.46 -12.42
C SER A 16 13.70 -1.20 -12.28
N PRO A 17 13.66 -2.51 -11.95
CA PRO A 17 12.38 -3.15 -11.64
C PRO A 17 11.68 -2.29 -10.58
N SER A 18 10.41 -1.93 -10.83
CA SER A 18 9.61 -1.17 -9.88
C SER A 18 9.71 -1.84 -8.50
N PRO A 19 9.92 -1.07 -7.41
CA PRO A 19 10.05 -1.67 -6.09
C PRO A 19 8.82 -2.55 -5.80
N PRO A 20 8.99 -3.73 -5.19
CA PRO A 20 7.88 -4.66 -4.97
C PRO A 20 6.84 -4.04 -4.03
N TYR A 21 5.57 -4.37 -4.28
CA TYR A 21 4.47 -4.00 -3.39
C TYR A 21 4.48 -4.89 -2.14
N GLU A 22 4.32 -4.26 -0.99
CA GLU A 22 4.32 -4.92 0.30
C GLU A 22 3.11 -4.48 1.10
N LEU A 23 2.22 -5.41 1.38
CA LEU A 23 0.99 -5.18 2.12
C LEU A 23 1.22 -5.55 3.60
N LEU A 24 1.03 -4.58 4.49
CA LEU A 24 1.01 -4.78 5.93
C LEU A 24 -0.44 -4.75 6.41
N TYR A 25 -0.93 -5.89 6.88
CA TYR A 25 -2.25 -6.06 7.47
C TYR A 25 -2.24 -7.13 8.56
N TRP A 26 -3.32 -7.24 9.33
CA TRP A 26 -3.48 -8.31 10.30
C TRP A 26 -3.48 -9.68 9.59
N PRO A 27 -2.70 -10.66 10.07
CA PRO A 27 -2.66 -12.00 9.49
C PRO A 27 -3.96 -12.76 9.74
N ASP A 28 -4.17 -13.82 8.96
CA ASP A 28 -5.26 -14.79 9.12
C ASP A 28 -6.69 -14.25 8.89
N ILE A 29 -6.89 -12.93 8.75
CA ILE A 29 -8.20 -12.33 8.50
C ILE A 29 -8.24 -11.55 7.17
N PRO A 30 -9.32 -11.64 6.38
CA PRO A 30 -9.48 -10.86 5.15
C PRO A 30 -9.51 -9.36 5.46
N GLY A 31 -10.54 -8.95 6.20
CA GLY A 31 -10.74 -7.58 6.69
C GLY A 31 -10.65 -6.51 5.61
N ARG A 32 -10.14 -5.33 5.97
CA ARG A 32 -10.08 -4.16 5.07
C ARG A 32 -9.03 -4.29 3.96
N ALA A 33 -8.07 -5.19 4.12
CA ALA A 33 -7.03 -5.46 3.12
C ALA A 33 -7.52 -6.31 1.95
N GLU A 34 -8.63 -7.03 2.10
CA GLU A 34 -9.12 -7.94 1.07
C GLU A 34 -9.39 -7.25 -0.27
N HIS A 35 -9.90 -6.02 -0.24
CA HIS A 35 -10.09 -5.21 -1.45
C HIS A 35 -8.79 -4.97 -2.22
N ILE A 36 -7.68 -4.80 -1.49
CA ILE A 36 -6.35 -4.56 -2.07
C ILE A 36 -5.77 -5.88 -2.60
N ARG A 37 -5.93 -6.99 -1.85
CA ARG A 37 -5.53 -8.33 -2.32
C ARG A 37 -6.25 -8.69 -3.61
N LEU A 38 -7.57 -8.59 -3.63
CA LEU A 38 -8.38 -8.86 -4.83
C LEU A 38 -7.99 -7.97 -6.01
N CYS A 39 -7.65 -6.71 -5.77
CA CYS A 39 -7.12 -5.82 -6.80
C CYS A 39 -5.81 -6.39 -7.39
N PHE A 40 -4.84 -6.75 -6.54
CA PHE A 40 -3.58 -7.33 -7.00
C PHE A 40 -3.76 -8.67 -7.71
N GLU A 41 -4.63 -9.55 -7.22
CA GLU A 41 -4.93 -10.83 -7.87
C GLU A 41 -5.58 -10.60 -9.24
N ALA A 42 -6.56 -9.68 -9.34
CA ALA A 42 -7.26 -9.38 -10.58
C ALA A 42 -6.32 -8.81 -11.66
N THR A 43 -5.33 -8.02 -11.26
CA THR A 43 -4.33 -7.43 -12.16
C THR A 43 -3.07 -8.30 -12.30
N SER A 44 -3.02 -9.47 -11.67
CA SER A 44 -1.82 -10.33 -11.60
C SER A 44 -0.56 -9.57 -11.14
N THR A 45 -0.75 -8.57 -10.28
CA THR A 45 0.34 -7.74 -9.77
C THR A 45 1.10 -8.48 -8.68
N PRO A 46 2.43 -8.62 -8.79
CA PRO A 46 3.23 -9.20 -7.72
C PRO A 46 3.22 -8.32 -6.46
N TYR A 47 2.90 -8.93 -5.32
CA TYR A 47 2.97 -8.29 -4.01
C TYR A 47 3.36 -9.32 -2.93
N THR A 48 3.83 -8.84 -1.78
CA THR A 48 4.05 -9.64 -0.58
C THR A 48 3.11 -9.20 0.53
N ASP A 49 2.22 -10.09 0.99
CA ASP A 49 1.45 -9.89 2.22
C ASP A 49 2.31 -10.27 3.44
N LEU A 50 3.07 -9.30 3.95
CA LEU A 50 4.17 -9.52 4.89
C LEU A 50 3.75 -10.29 6.15
N CYS A 51 2.70 -9.81 6.80
CA CYS A 51 2.26 -10.38 8.07
C CYS A 51 1.56 -11.71 7.86
N ASN A 52 0.86 -11.90 6.75
CA ASN A 52 0.21 -13.17 6.41
C ASN A 52 1.24 -14.23 5.97
N ALA A 53 2.32 -13.84 5.31
CA ALA A 53 3.43 -14.73 4.94
C ALA A 53 4.23 -15.22 6.17
N SER A 54 4.38 -14.37 7.20
CA SER A 54 4.99 -14.78 8.46
C SER A 54 4.55 -13.87 9.60
N LYS A 55 4.05 -14.48 10.68
CA LYS A 55 3.72 -13.79 11.93
C LYS A 55 4.93 -13.11 12.58
N ALA A 56 6.15 -13.51 12.23
CA ALA A 56 7.38 -12.84 12.67
C ALA A 56 7.46 -11.39 12.17
N ASN A 57 6.68 -11.02 11.14
CA ASN A 57 6.63 -9.66 10.61
C ASN A 57 5.65 -8.73 11.35
N MET A 58 4.89 -9.23 12.33
CA MET A 58 3.98 -8.41 13.15
C MET A 58 4.63 -7.18 13.79
N PRO A 59 5.88 -7.23 14.30
CA PRO A 59 6.55 -6.04 14.83
C PRO A 59 6.70 -4.91 13.81
N HIS A 60 6.82 -5.21 12.51
CA HIS A 60 6.84 -4.18 11.47
C HIS A 60 5.49 -3.49 11.34
N LEU A 61 4.39 -4.24 11.37
CA LEU A 61 3.06 -3.64 11.34
C LEU A 61 2.81 -2.79 12.60
N LEU A 62 3.14 -3.33 13.77
CA LEU A 62 2.96 -2.66 15.05
C LEU A 62 3.81 -1.39 15.17
N SER A 63 5.04 -1.38 14.62
CA SER A 63 5.86 -0.17 14.62
C SER A 63 5.27 0.93 13.74
N GLN A 64 4.61 0.57 12.62
CA GLN A 64 3.96 1.56 11.75
C GLN A 64 2.77 2.24 12.40
N ILE A 65 1.99 1.54 13.23
CA ILE A 65 0.78 2.08 13.88
C ILE A 65 0.99 2.47 15.34
N SER A 66 2.23 2.47 15.81
CA SER A 66 2.56 2.90 17.16
C SER A 66 2.34 4.39 17.31
N ASP A 67 1.87 4.80 18.48
CA ASP A 67 1.85 6.20 18.96
C ASP A 67 3.22 6.90 18.92
N LYS A 68 4.31 6.14 18.89
CA LYS A 68 5.68 6.65 18.73
C LYS A 68 6.05 6.93 17.28
N ASN A 69 5.32 6.41 16.31
CA ASN A 69 5.54 6.73 14.91
C ASN A 69 4.97 8.12 14.63
N THR A 70 5.86 9.07 14.31
CA THR A 70 5.49 10.45 13.96
C THR A 70 5.52 10.71 12.46
N GLY A 71 5.81 9.69 11.66
CA GLY A 71 5.98 9.78 10.22
C GLY A 71 7.29 10.46 9.81
N ASP A 72 7.36 10.85 8.54
CA ASP A 72 8.45 11.61 7.95
C ASP A 72 7.93 12.71 7.00
N SER A 73 8.83 13.39 6.29
CA SER A 73 8.49 14.50 5.38
C SER A 73 7.61 14.09 4.18
N GLN A 74 7.59 12.81 3.83
CA GLN A 74 6.85 12.25 2.71
C GLN A 74 5.71 11.33 3.16
N ASN A 75 5.84 10.70 4.33
CA ASN A 75 4.93 9.67 4.83
C ASN A 75 4.37 10.05 6.21
N PRO A 76 3.13 10.58 6.30
CA PRO A 76 2.50 10.77 7.58
C PRO A 76 2.31 9.42 8.30
N PRO A 77 2.31 9.38 9.65
CA PRO A 77 2.23 8.13 10.37
C PRO A 77 0.89 7.42 10.09
N PRO A 78 0.91 6.14 9.70
CA PRO A 78 -0.31 5.38 9.53
C PRO A 78 -1.07 5.21 10.84
N LEU A 79 -2.35 5.61 10.87
CA LEU A 79 -3.20 5.39 12.05
C LEU A 79 -3.53 3.91 12.25
N ALA A 80 -3.78 3.18 11.17
CA ALA A 80 -4.21 1.78 11.21
C ALA A 80 -3.85 1.06 9.90
N PRO A 81 -3.73 -0.28 9.91
CA PRO A 81 -3.68 -1.07 8.67
C PRO A 81 -5.02 -0.97 7.91
N PRO A 82 -5.09 -1.25 6.60
CA PRO A 82 -3.99 -1.66 5.73
C PRO A 82 -3.02 -0.53 5.40
N ILE A 83 -1.75 -0.90 5.25
CA ILE A 83 -0.65 -0.04 4.80
C ILE A 83 0.01 -0.73 3.62
N LEU A 84 0.16 -0.01 2.51
CA LEU A 84 0.91 -0.43 1.34
C LEU A 84 2.27 0.26 1.35
N ARG A 85 3.33 -0.53 1.31
CA ARG A 85 4.69 -0.05 1.03
C ARG A 85 5.02 -0.28 -0.44
N HIS A 86 5.52 0.77 -1.09
CA HIS A 86 5.98 0.75 -2.48
C HIS A 86 7.29 1.57 -2.56
N GLY A 87 8.42 0.90 -2.33
CA GLY A 87 9.70 1.57 -2.13
C GLY A 87 9.69 2.43 -0.86
N ASP A 88 10.04 3.71 -0.98
CA ASP A 88 10.06 4.68 0.13
C ASP A 88 8.67 5.24 0.47
N LEU A 89 7.65 4.90 -0.32
CA LEU A 89 6.29 5.39 -0.12
C LEU A 89 5.49 4.44 0.78
N LEU A 90 4.87 5.01 1.82
CA LEU A 90 3.90 4.35 2.68
C LEU A 90 2.53 4.98 2.50
N ILE A 91 1.58 4.17 2.05
CA ILE A 91 0.21 4.59 1.78
C ILE A 91 -0.72 3.84 2.73
N SER A 92 -1.50 4.57 3.52
CA SER A 92 -2.50 3.99 4.41
C SER A 92 -3.92 4.35 3.96
N GLN A 93 -4.91 3.63 4.52
CA GLN A 93 -6.34 3.66 4.17
C GLN A 93 -6.66 2.94 2.86
N THR A 94 -7.55 1.94 2.93
CA THR A 94 -8.01 1.16 1.78
C THR A 94 -8.36 1.99 0.54
N PRO A 95 -9.22 3.04 0.61
CA PRO A 95 -9.56 3.82 -0.59
C PRO A 95 -8.37 4.58 -1.19
N ASN A 96 -7.44 5.06 -0.35
CA ASN A 96 -6.26 5.78 -0.80
C ASN A 96 -5.24 4.84 -1.46
N ILE A 97 -5.08 3.63 -0.91
CA ILE A 97 -4.26 2.57 -1.51
C ILE A 97 -4.81 2.18 -2.89
N LEU A 98 -6.11 1.95 -2.99
CA LEU A 98 -6.75 1.59 -4.26
C LEU A 98 -6.68 2.73 -5.29
N LEU A 99 -6.85 3.99 -4.86
CA LEU A 99 -6.69 5.15 -5.74
C LEU A 99 -5.25 5.31 -6.24
N HIS A 100 -4.27 4.94 -5.42
CA HIS A 100 -2.87 4.91 -5.86
C HIS A 100 -2.66 3.86 -6.94
N TYR A 101 -3.44 2.78 -6.98
CA TYR A 101 -3.31 1.72 -7.97
C TYR A 101 -4.01 2.11 -9.28
N PRO A 102 -3.26 2.39 -10.36
CA PRO A 102 -3.79 3.00 -11.58
C PRO A 102 -4.29 1.96 -12.60
N GLU A 103 -4.01 0.67 -12.38
CA GLU A 103 -4.19 -0.39 -13.39
C GLU A 103 -5.55 -1.09 -13.32
N LEU A 104 -6.51 -0.56 -12.55
CA LEU A 104 -7.91 -0.98 -12.66
C LEU A 104 -8.59 -0.29 -13.86
N ASP A 105 -8.02 -0.45 -15.05
CA ASP A 105 -8.79 -0.29 -16.29
C ASP A 105 -9.60 -1.58 -16.45
N VAL A 106 -10.76 -1.61 -15.81
CA VAL A 106 -11.75 -2.67 -15.99
C VAL A 106 -12.44 -2.38 -17.32
N GLU A 107 -12.15 -3.17 -18.36
CA GLU A 107 -12.90 -3.15 -19.62
C GLU A 107 -14.40 -3.43 -19.41
#